data_AF-A0A924YU51-F1
#
_entry.id   AF-A0A924YU51-F1
#
_cell.length_a   1.000
_cell.length_b   1.000
_cell.length_c   1.000
_cell.angle_alpha   90.00
_cell.angle_beta   90.00
_cell.angle_gamma   90.00
#
_symmetry.space_group_name_H-M   'P 1'
#
loop_
_entity.id
_entity.type
_entity.pdbx_description
1 polymer ?
#
loop_
_entity_poly.entity_id
_entity_poly.type
_entity_poly.pdbx_seq_one_letter_code
_entity_poly.pdbx_strand_id
1 'polypeptide(L)'
;MTRRLLLVATVLVSLSIAGTATAWGPHTEITRAGMSALPNRPEWRRFFGDEWERLADYSWIPDWQSDLHYGVYSDDFLIFPELPRHVSHMVPESKATFAPLFRRCLQSLRTENSFNAARWVGSLLHYIEDSGSPPHAAGIGGDLHFKMENWLDAKRIRLDGYEPQLLGRTDDEAVRGFEARMERLIAFSRERGLKLKPILEPLKDRQDQELILECA
;
A
#
# COMPACT_ATOMS: atom_id res chain seq x y z
N MET A 1 20.67 19.64 20.80
CA MET A 1 19.29 19.08 20.86
C MET A 1 18.35 19.85 19.92
N THR A 2 18.78 20.16 18.70
CA THR A 2 18.21 21.28 17.92
C THR A 2 18.42 21.05 16.42
N ARG A 3 17.67 20.08 15.88
CA ARG A 3 17.37 19.86 14.44
C ARG A 3 16.32 18.74 14.22
N ARG A 4 15.58 18.34 15.26
CA ARG A 4 14.63 17.21 15.25
C ARG A 4 13.16 17.62 15.04
N LEU A 5 12.87 18.90 14.82
CA LEU A 5 11.50 19.46 14.84
C LEU A 5 11.01 19.97 13.48
N LEU A 6 11.68 19.63 12.38
CA LEU A 6 11.31 20.08 11.03
C LEU A 6 11.45 18.99 9.96
N LEU A 7 11.34 17.72 10.35
CA LEU A 7 10.86 16.68 9.44
C LEU A 7 9.34 16.67 9.56
N VAL A 8 8.70 17.63 8.88
CA VAL A 8 7.27 17.59 8.57
C VAL A 8 7.05 16.28 7.82
N ALA A 9 6.13 15.47 8.36
CA ALA A 9 5.94 14.07 8.02
C ALA A 9 5.85 13.85 6.51
N THR A 10 6.94 13.36 5.92
CA THR A 10 6.90 12.74 4.60
C THR A 10 6.36 11.34 4.81
N VAL A 11 5.05 11.21 5.00
CA VAL A 11 4.41 9.90 5.00
C VAL A 11 4.37 9.43 3.56
N LEU A 12 5.02 8.30 3.36
CA LEU A 12 5.25 7.58 2.12
C LEU A 12 3.92 7.13 1.50
N VAL A 13 3.27 7.97 0.70
CA VAL A 13 2.23 7.49 -0.22
C VAL A 13 2.16 8.36 -1.46
N SER A 14 2.63 7.85 -2.60
CA SER A 14 2.01 8.13 -3.90
C SER A 14 2.45 7.09 -4.94
N LEU A 15 1.48 6.45 -5.56
CA LEU A 15 1.53 6.07 -6.97
C LEU A 15 0.83 7.20 -7.74
N SER A 16 1.31 7.57 -8.94
CA SER A 16 0.95 8.68 -9.88
C SER A 16 1.54 10.08 -9.56
N ILE A 17 1.95 10.95 -10.49
CA ILE A 17 1.72 11.13 -11.94
C ILE A 17 3.06 11.58 -12.57
N ALA A 18 3.33 11.12 -13.80
CA ALA A 18 4.43 11.49 -14.71
C ALA A 18 5.56 10.44 -14.86
N GLY A 19 5.20 9.20 -15.21
CA GLY A 19 6.13 8.17 -15.65
C GLY A 19 5.43 6.83 -15.66
N THR A 20 5.58 6.05 -16.73
CA THR A 20 4.79 4.85 -17.08
C THR A 20 4.99 3.66 -16.13
N ALA A 21 4.67 3.78 -14.84
CA ALA A 21 4.63 2.63 -13.95
C ALA A 21 3.81 2.86 -12.66
N THR A 22 2.55 2.43 -12.68
CA THR A 22 1.81 2.03 -11.49
C THR A 22 1.46 0.57 -11.67
N ALA A 23 2.03 -0.29 -10.83
CA ALA A 23 1.74 -1.70 -10.86
C ALA A 23 0.87 -2.09 -9.66
N TRP A 24 0.05 -3.11 -9.86
CA TRP A 24 -0.41 -3.99 -8.79
C TRP A 24 0.31 -5.33 -8.95
N GLY A 25 0.18 -6.23 -7.98
CA GLY A 25 1.02 -7.41 -7.87
C GLY A 25 1.18 -7.78 -6.40
N PRO A 26 2.01 -8.78 -6.08
CA PRO A 26 2.17 -9.20 -4.71
C PRO A 26 2.78 -8.06 -3.88
N HIS A 27 2.30 -7.93 -2.64
CA HIS A 27 2.64 -6.84 -1.74
C HIS A 27 4.15 -6.61 -1.61
N THR A 28 4.90 -7.69 -1.49
CA THR A 28 6.35 -7.64 -1.31
C THR A 28 7.07 -6.94 -2.46
N GLU A 29 6.74 -7.24 -3.71
CA GLU A 29 7.40 -6.64 -4.88
C GLU A 29 7.05 -5.16 -5.02
N ILE A 30 5.80 -4.77 -4.78
CA ILE A 30 5.39 -3.36 -4.83
C ILE A 30 6.09 -2.57 -3.72
N THR A 31 6.06 -3.07 -2.49
CA THR A 31 6.73 -2.42 -1.36
C THR A 31 8.23 -2.29 -1.62
N ARG A 32 8.91 -3.32 -2.13
CA ARG A 32 10.35 -3.26 -2.49
C ARG A 32 10.64 -2.24 -3.61
N ALA A 33 9.77 -2.16 -4.62
CA ALA A 33 9.88 -1.15 -5.67
C ALA A 33 9.75 0.26 -5.07
N GLY A 34 8.75 0.47 -4.20
CA GLY A 34 8.52 1.73 -3.48
C GLY A 34 9.73 2.15 -2.65
N MET A 35 10.26 1.23 -1.84
CA MET A 35 11.47 1.42 -1.03
C MET A 35 12.69 1.79 -1.89
N SER A 36 12.80 1.22 -3.09
CA SER A 36 13.92 1.46 -4.01
C SER A 36 13.86 2.84 -4.67
N ALA A 37 12.66 3.39 -4.84
CA ALA A 37 12.41 4.69 -5.46
C ALA A 37 12.58 5.88 -4.50
N LEU A 38 12.75 5.65 -3.18
CA LEU A 38 12.80 6.76 -2.24
C LEU A 38 14.10 7.57 -2.33
N PRO A 39 14.02 8.91 -2.48
CA PRO A 39 15.21 9.77 -2.57
C PRO A 39 16.05 9.76 -1.28
N ASN A 40 15.39 9.61 -0.13
CA ASN A 40 16.00 9.65 1.21
C ASN A 40 16.23 8.25 1.81
N ARG A 41 16.39 7.23 0.97
CA ARG A 41 16.56 5.83 1.39
C ARG A 41 17.63 5.61 2.49
N PRO A 42 18.82 6.26 2.48
CA PRO A 42 19.80 6.08 3.56
C PRO A 42 19.28 6.53 4.94
N GLU A 43 18.43 7.55 4.98
CA GLU A 43 17.87 8.08 6.22
C GLU A 43 16.81 7.12 6.78
N TRP A 44 15.95 6.58 5.91
CA TRP A 44 14.98 5.57 6.29
C TRP A 44 15.62 4.25 6.71
N ARG A 45 16.65 3.78 6.00
CA ARG A 45 17.48 2.63 6.41
C ARG A 45 18.05 2.82 7.80
N ARG A 46 18.56 4.03 8.10
CA ARG A 46 19.09 4.34 9.44
C ARG A 46 18.00 4.40 10.50
N PHE A 47 16.81 4.91 10.18
CA PHE A 47 15.69 5.00 11.13
C PHE A 47 15.14 3.62 11.48
N PHE A 48 14.86 2.79 10.48
CA PHE A 48 14.28 1.46 10.68
C PHE A 48 15.31 0.39 11.08
N GLY A 49 16.59 0.57 10.74
CA GLY A 49 17.63 -0.43 10.99
C GLY A 49 17.30 -1.74 10.28
N ASP A 50 17.39 -2.85 11.01
CA ASP A 50 17.12 -4.21 10.48
C ASP A 50 15.68 -4.38 9.99
N GLU A 51 14.75 -3.55 10.50
CA GLU A 51 13.33 -3.59 10.13
C GLU A 51 13.07 -3.00 8.73
N TRP A 52 14.05 -2.30 8.15
CA TRP A 52 13.92 -1.72 6.80
C TRP A 52 13.60 -2.79 5.76
N GLU A 53 14.37 -3.88 5.75
CA GLU A 53 14.19 -4.96 4.75
C GLU A 53 12.90 -5.76 5.01
N ARG A 54 12.37 -5.71 6.24
CA ARG A 54 11.15 -6.42 6.67
C ARG A 54 9.86 -5.68 6.34
N LEU A 55 9.92 -4.41 5.91
CA LEU A 55 8.73 -3.65 5.50
C LEU A 55 7.88 -4.40 4.47
N ALA A 56 8.54 -5.08 3.51
CA ALA A 56 7.89 -5.87 2.47
C ALA A 56 7.29 -7.19 2.95
N ASP A 57 7.67 -7.66 4.15
CA ASP A 57 7.04 -8.80 4.80
C ASP A 57 5.87 -8.34 5.67
N TYR A 58 5.98 -7.15 6.27
CA TYR A 58 4.92 -6.55 7.07
C TYR A 58 3.72 -6.06 6.26
N SER A 59 3.87 -5.84 4.95
CA SER A 59 2.76 -5.59 4.04
C SER A 59 1.83 -6.80 3.86
N TRP A 60 2.16 -7.97 4.41
CA TRP A 60 1.25 -9.13 4.46
C TRP A 60 0.46 -9.23 5.76
N ILE A 61 0.79 -8.42 6.77
CA ILE A 61 0.15 -8.51 8.10
C ILE A 61 -1.38 -8.51 7.99
N PRO A 62 -2.02 -7.60 7.23
CA PRO A 62 -3.48 -7.57 7.19
C PRO A 62 -4.15 -8.84 6.64
N ASP A 63 -3.47 -9.61 5.79
CA ASP A 63 -3.99 -10.87 5.22
C ASP A 63 -4.02 -12.03 6.21
N TRP A 64 -3.24 -11.97 7.29
CA TRP A 64 -3.07 -13.09 8.21
C TRP A 64 -4.24 -13.30 9.19
N GLN A 65 -5.30 -12.49 9.12
CA GLN A 65 -6.59 -12.69 9.82
C GLN A 65 -6.54 -13.51 11.13
N SER A 66 -6.29 -12.85 12.25
CA SER A 66 -6.25 -13.49 13.58
C SER A 66 -5.12 -14.50 13.80
N ASP A 67 -4.23 -14.73 12.83
CA ASP A 67 -3.00 -15.49 13.02
C ASP A 67 -1.88 -14.62 13.61
N LEU A 68 -1.06 -15.24 14.46
CA LEU A 68 0.08 -14.61 15.11
C LEU A 68 1.34 -14.79 14.26
N HIS A 69 1.84 -13.68 13.71
CA HIS A 69 3.09 -13.66 12.96
C HIS A 69 4.03 -12.60 13.55
N TYR A 70 5.32 -12.92 13.63
CA TYR A 70 6.33 -12.04 14.24
C TYR A 70 5.97 -11.55 15.66
N GLY A 71 5.12 -12.30 16.38
CA GLY A 71 4.64 -11.92 17.71
C GLY A 71 3.58 -10.81 17.72
N VAL A 72 2.95 -10.50 16.58
CA VAL A 72 1.87 -9.51 16.45
C VAL A 72 0.67 -10.09 15.72
N TYR A 73 -0.53 -9.61 16.04
CA TYR A 73 -1.74 -9.93 15.30
C TYR A 73 -2.04 -8.85 14.25
N SER A 74 -2.83 -9.22 13.24
CA SER A 74 -3.36 -8.32 12.20
C SER A 74 -4.56 -7.49 12.67
N ASP A 75 -5.24 -7.95 13.71
CA ASP A 75 -6.50 -7.46 14.28
C ASP A 75 -6.38 -7.11 15.78
N ASP A 76 -5.16 -7.01 16.30
CA ASP A 76 -4.87 -6.53 17.65
C ASP A 76 -5.62 -5.22 17.91
N PHE A 77 -6.42 -5.17 18.98
CA PHE A 77 -7.21 -3.99 19.36
C PHE A 77 -6.34 -2.79 19.74
N LEU A 78 -5.02 -2.98 19.90
CA LEU A 78 -4.00 -1.91 19.98
C LEU A 78 -3.63 -1.32 18.60
N ILE A 79 -4.10 -1.93 17.50
CA ILE A 79 -4.01 -1.46 16.11
C ILE A 79 -5.00 -0.31 15.89
N PHE A 80 -6.26 -0.50 16.25
CA PHE A 80 -7.32 0.52 16.16
C PHE A 80 -8.40 0.26 17.21
N PRO A 81 -8.48 1.06 18.29
CA PRO A 81 -9.67 1.08 19.14
C PRO A 81 -10.96 1.31 18.34
N GLU A 82 -10.86 2.07 17.25
CA GLU A 82 -11.96 2.38 16.33
C GLU A 82 -12.26 1.26 15.31
N LEU A 83 -11.38 0.26 15.13
CA LEU A 83 -11.56 -0.88 14.22
C LEU A 83 -11.11 -2.19 14.91
N PRO A 84 -11.87 -2.70 15.89
CA PRO A 84 -11.47 -3.85 16.72
C PRO A 84 -11.65 -5.20 16.03
N ARG A 85 -11.84 -5.23 14.71
CA ARG A 85 -12.12 -6.43 13.93
C ARG A 85 -11.45 -6.32 12.56
N HIS A 86 -11.17 -7.47 11.96
CA HIS A 86 -10.69 -7.54 10.59
C HIS A 86 -11.62 -6.78 9.63
N VAL A 87 -11.03 -5.94 8.79
CA VAL A 87 -11.72 -5.13 7.78
C VAL A 87 -11.40 -5.71 6.42
N SER A 88 -12.45 -5.90 5.60
CA SER A 88 -12.33 -6.35 4.22
C SER A 88 -11.33 -5.49 3.43
N HIS A 89 -10.58 -6.17 2.57
CA HIS A 89 -9.62 -5.60 1.63
C HIS A 89 -10.28 -4.95 0.40
N MET A 90 -11.57 -5.17 0.21
CA MET A 90 -12.34 -4.68 -0.93
C MET A 90 -12.81 -3.25 -0.72
N VAL A 91 -12.93 -2.49 -1.81
CA VAL A 91 -13.57 -1.17 -1.80
C VAL A 91 -15.09 -1.36 -1.92
N PRO A 92 -15.92 -0.68 -1.09
CA PRO A 92 -15.58 0.47 -0.25
C PRO A 92 -15.16 0.19 1.19
N GLU A 93 -15.26 -1.05 1.68
CA GLU A 93 -15.02 -1.39 3.09
C GLU A 93 -13.61 -1.03 3.57
N SER A 94 -12.60 -1.26 2.75
CA SER A 94 -11.19 -0.95 3.05
C SER A 94 -10.95 0.54 3.34
N LYS A 95 -11.82 1.44 2.84
CA LYS A 95 -11.70 2.88 3.12
C LYS A 95 -11.80 3.22 4.60
N ALA A 96 -12.46 2.38 5.39
CA ALA A 96 -12.56 2.57 6.83
C ALA A 96 -11.19 2.52 7.53
N THR A 97 -10.18 1.87 6.92
CA THR A 97 -8.85 1.71 7.52
C THR A 97 -7.93 2.90 7.26
N PHE A 98 -8.21 3.72 6.24
CA PHE A 98 -7.28 4.74 5.74
C PHE A 98 -6.85 5.77 6.80
N ALA A 99 -7.78 6.60 7.27
CA ALA A 99 -7.44 7.63 8.25
C ALA A 99 -6.92 7.07 9.58
N PRO A 100 -7.52 6.00 10.15
CA PRO A 100 -6.99 5.38 11.36
C PRO A 100 -5.54 4.88 11.17
N LEU A 101 -5.26 4.05 10.15
CA LEU A 101 -3.92 3.51 9.90
C LEU A 101 -2.90 4.59 9.65
N PHE A 102 -3.26 5.61 8.87
CA PHE A 102 -2.37 6.72 8.59
C PHE A 102 -1.96 7.46 9.88
N ARG A 103 -2.92 7.75 10.76
CA ARG A 103 -2.63 8.38 12.06
C ARG A 103 -1.81 7.48 12.98
N ARG A 104 -2.08 6.18 13.00
CA ARG A 104 -1.28 5.21 13.76
C ARG A 104 0.16 5.14 13.28
N CYS A 105 0.38 5.15 11.96
CA CYS A 105 1.70 5.23 11.36
C CYS A 105 2.43 6.50 11.80
N LEU A 106 1.78 7.67 11.68
CA LEU A 106 2.35 8.95 12.13
C LEU A 106 2.80 8.92 13.59
N GLN A 107 1.95 8.41 14.49
CA GLN A 107 2.28 8.33 15.90
C GLN A 107 3.42 7.33 16.17
N SER A 108 3.42 6.16 15.52
CA SER A 108 4.49 5.17 15.68
C SER A 108 5.87 5.71 15.25
N LEU A 109 5.92 6.38 14.09
CA LEU A 109 7.14 6.97 13.53
C LEU A 109 7.77 8.02 14.47
N ARG A 110 6.95 8.66 15.30
CA ARG A 110 7.38 9.73 16.21
C ARG A 110 7.77 9.25 17.60
N THR A 111 7.16 8.16 18.06
CA THR A 111 7.16 7.84 19.50
C THR A 111 7.54 6.40 19.84
N GLU A 112 7.65 5.51 18.86
CA GLU A 112 7.88 4.08 19.09
C GLU A 112 9.23 3.61 18.53
N ASN A 113 9.53 2.32 18.76
CA ASN A 113 10.71 1.68 18.20
C ASN A 113 10.53 1.34 16.71
N SER A 114 11.62 1.00 16.04
CA SER A 114 11.64 0.69 14.61
C SER A 114 10.73 -0.49 14.24
N PHE A 115 10.66 -1.53 15.07
CA PHE A 115 9.81 -2.70 14.85
C PHE A 115 8.33 -2.32 14.77
N ASN A 116 7.83 -1.57 15.76
CA ASN A 116 6.46 -1.10 15.75
C ASN A 116 6.21 -0.14 14.59
N ALA A 117 7.08 0.84 14.37
CA ALA A 117 6.91 1.76 13.24
C ALA A 117 6.86 1.02 11.89
N ALA A 118 7.73 0.02 11.70
CA ALA A 118 7.80 -0.74 10.46
C ALA A 118 6.54 -1.59 10.22
N ARG A 119 6.04 -2.30 11.24
CA ARG A 119 4.82 -3.10 11.07
C ARG A 119 3.60 -2.24 10.72
N TRP A 120 3.48 -1.04 11.29
CA TRP A 120 2.38 -0.13 10.96
C TRP A 120 2.48 0.41 9.55
N VAL A 121 3.67 0.85 9.17
CA VAL A 121 3.91 1.31 7.79
C VAL A 121 3.63 0.17 6.81
N GLY A 122 4.07 -1.05 7.10
CA GLY A 122 3.73 -2.25 6.32
C GLY A 122 2.22 -2.46 6.17
N SER A 123 1.47 -2.45 7.29
CA SER A 123 0.01 -2.60 7.23
C SER A 123 -0.69 -1.48 6.46
N LEU A 124 -0.20 -0.23 6.52
CA LEU A 124 -0.74 0.85 5.69
C LEU A 124 -0.43 0.63 4.21
N LEU A 125 0.79 0.19 3.87
CA LEU A 125 1.19 -0.12 2.49
C LEU A 125 0.30 -1.19 1.87
N HIS A 126 -0.01 -2.24 2.62
CA HIS A 126 -0.96 -3.28 2.21
C HIS A 126 -2.28 -2.70 1.69
N TYR A 127 -2.96 -1.88 2.50
CA TYR A 127 -4.25 -1.30 2.10
C TYR A 127 -4.13 -0.31 0.94
N ILE A 128 -2.96 0.33 0.77
CA ILE A 128 -2.68 1.15 -0.40
C ILE A 128 -2.57 0.29 -1.66
N GLU A 129 -1.81 -0.81 -1.57
CA GLU A 129 -1.58 -1.78 -2.64
C GLU A 129 -2.90 -2.43 -3.09
N ASP A 130 -3.71 -2.90 -2.15
CA ASP A 130 -5.04 -3.46 -2.42
C ASP A 130 -5.97 -2.44 -3.06
N SER A 131 -6.02 -1.22 -2.53
CA SER A 131 -6.84 -0.16 -3.13
C SER A 131 -6.37 0.22 -4.54
N GLY A 132 -5.10 -0.02 -4.85
CA GLY A 132 -4.50 0.09 -6.17
C GLY A 132 -4.69 -1.14 -7.06
N SER A 133 -5.12 -2.27 -6.49
CA SER A 133 -5.39 -3.50 -7.21
C SER A 133 -6.75 -3.43 -7.93
N PRO A 134 -6.81 -3.63 -9.26
CA PRO A 134 -8.04 -3.58 -10.02
C PRO A 134 -9.20 -4.46 -9.50
N PRO A 135 -9.00 -5.73 -9.08
CA PRO A 135 -10.10 -6.54 -8.57
C PRO A 135 -10.67 -5.98 -7.26
N HIS A 136 -9.84 -5.48 -6.34
CA HIS A 136 -10.27 -4.85 -5.09
C HIS A 136 -11.02 -3.53 -5.32
N ALA A 137 -10.47 -2.66 -6.15
CA ALA A 137 -11.05 -1.35 -6.46
C ALA A 137 -12.40 -1.47 -7.21
N ALA A 138 -12.57 -2.54 -7.99
CA ALA A 138 -13.78 -2.81 -8.76
C ALA A 138 -14.81 -3.72 -8.06
N GLY A 139 -14.51 -4.26 -6.87
CA GLY A 139 -15.42 -5.16 -6.17
C GLY A 139 -15.54 -6.53 -6.83
N ILE A 140 -14.50 -6.99 -7.53
CA ILE A 140 -14.49 -8.28 -8.26
C ILE A 140 -13.98 -9.36 -7.31
N GLY A 141 -14.81 -10.37 -7.04
CA GLY A 141 -14.46 -11.54 -6.22
C GLY A 141 -14.38 -12.85 -7.02
N GLY A 142 -14.15 -13.96 -6.31
CA GLY A 142 -14.11 -15.32 -6.90
C GLY A 142 -12.85 -15.60 -7.73
N ASP A 143 -12.90 -16.61 -8.60
CA ASP A 143 -11.74 -17.04 -9.40
C ASP A 143 -11.11 -15.91 -10.24
N LEU A 144 -11.94 -14.97 -10.71
CA LEU A 144 -11.48 -13.83 -11.49
C LEU A 144 -10.62 -12.86 -10.66
N HIS A 145 -10.89 -12.75 -9.36
CA HIS A 145 -10.09 -11.94 -8.43
C HIS A 145 -8.64 -12.44 -8.40
N PHE A 146 -8.46 -13.72 -8.08
CA PHE A 146 -7.15 -14.35 -8.02
C PHE A 146 -6.41 -14.27 -9.35
N LYS A 147 -7.12 -14.48 -10.48
CA LYS A 147 -6.54 -14.31 -11.82
C LYS A 147 -6.02 -12.88 -12.02
N MET A 148 -6.80 -11.87 -11.66
CA MET A 148 -6.44 -10.46 -11.84
C MET A 148 -5.24 -10.04 -11.00
N GLU A 149 -5.15 -10.50 -9.75
CA GLU A 149 -4.00 -10.22 -8.86
C GLU A 149 -2.70 -10.80 -9.44
N ASN A 150 -2.77 -12.01 -9.98
CA ASN A 150 -1.62 -12.75 -10.49
C ASN A 150 -1.34 -12.50 -11.98
N TRP A 151 -2.09 -11.61 -12.63
CA TRP A 151 -1.97 -11.38 -14.06
C TRP A 151 -0.70 -10.59 -14.44
N LEU A 152 -0.14 -9.83 -13.51
CA LEU A 152 1.02 -8.98 -13.73
C LEU A 152 2.36 -9.70 -13.50
N ASP A 153 3.39 -9.32 -14.27
CA ASP A 153 4.76 -9.77 -13.98
C ASP A 153 5.33 -8.84 -12.93
N ALA A 154 5.35 -9.29 -11.68
CA ALA A 154 5.85 -8.51 -10.56
C ALA A 154 7.32 -8.06 -10.76
N LYS A 155 8.11 -8.78 -11.57
CA LYS A 155 9.50 -8.41 -11.90
C LYS A 155 9.60 -7.23 -12.85
N ARG A 156 8.51 -6.89 -13.55
CA ARG A 156 8.43 -5.74 -14.47
C ARG A 156 7.92 -4.47 -13.78
N ILE A 157 7.62 -4.52 -12.48
CA ILE A 157 7.26 -3.35 -11.70
C ILE A 157 8.48 -2.45 -11.57
N ARG A 158 8.36 -1.22 -12.06
CA ARG A 158 9.38 -0.18 -11.97
C ARG A 158 8.74 1.06 -11.37
N LEU A 159 9.49 1.95 -10.74
CA LEU A 159 9.00 3.25 -10.25
C LEU A 159 10.02 4.36 -10.60
N ASP A 160 10.69 4.20 -11.74
CA ASP A 160 11.73 5.12 -12.18
C ASP A 160 11.13 6.52 -12.41
N GLY A 161 11.77 7.55 -11.85
CA GLY A 161 11.30 8.94 -11.96
C GLY A 161 10.17 9.31 -10.98
N TYR A 162 9.76 8.39 -10.10
CA TYR A 162 8.78 8.73 -9.06
C TYR A 162 9.37 9.69 -8.03
N GLU A 163 8.67 10.80 -7.81
CA GLU A 163 8.97 11.76 -6.74
C GLU A 163 7.84 11.78 -5.70
N PRO A 164 8.13 11.50 -4.42
CA PRO A 164 7.15 11.58 -3.36
C PRO A 164 6.54 12.98 -3.23
N GLN A 165 5.21 13.03 -3.14
CA GLN A 165 4.48 14.28 -2.92
C GLN A 165 4.18 14.50 -1.45
N LEU A 166 4.29 15.75 -1.01
CA LEU A 166 3.88 16.12 0.34
C LEU A 166 2.36 16.04 0.45
N LEU A 167 1.85 15.23 1.38
CA LEU A 167 0.42 15.03 1.60
C LEU A 167 -0.22 16.17 2.42
N GLY A 168 0.57 16.88 3.22
CA GLY A 168 0.12 17.99 4.05
C GLY A 168 1.23 18.51 4.96
N ARG A 169 1.01 19.66 5.61
CA ARG A 169 1.96 20.26 6.58
C ARG A 169 1.57 20.02 8.03
N THR A 170 0.33 19.59 8.26
CA THR A 170 -0.20 19.15 9.55
C THR A 170 -0.71 17.72 9.43
N ASP A 171 -0.93 17.03 10.55
CA ASP A 171 -1.46 15.67 10.53
C ASP A 171 -2.82 15.59 9.83
N ASP A 172 -3.71 16.55 10.09
CA ASP A 172 -5.03 16.58 9.47
C ASP A 172 -4.98 16.92 7.99
N GLU A 173 -4.04 17.80 7.57
CA GLU A 173 -3.80 18.02 6.14
C GLU A 173 -3.27 16.74 5.48
N ALA A 174 -2.32 16.05 6.11
CA ALA A 174 -1.71 14.85 5.58
C ALA A 174 -2.73 13.70 5.45
N VAL A 175 -3.63 13.53 6.42
CA VAL A 175 -4.74 12.57 6.33
C VAL A 175 -5.67 12.92 5.17
N ARG A 176 -6.10 14.18 5.04
CA ARG A 176 -6.96 14.59 3.91
C ARG A 176 -6.27 14.41 2.55
N GLY A 177 -4.98 14.74 2.48
CA GLY A 177 -4.16 14.56 1.27
C GLY A 177 -4.02 13.08 0.90
N PHE A 178 -3.82 12.23 1.90
CA PHE A 178 -3.79 10.78 1.75
C PHE A 178 -5.12 10.22 1.25
N GLU A 179 -6.23 10.53 1.91
CA GLU A 179 -7.57 10.06 1.50
C GLU A 179 -7.91 10.52 0.07
N ALA A 180 -7.65 11.78 -0.26
CA ALA A 180 -7.84 12.29 -1.62
C ALA A 180 -6.96 11.54 -2.64
N ARG A 181 -5.76 11.09 -2.24
CA ARG A 181 -4.88 10.27 -3.07
C ARG A 181 -5.44 8.88 -3.28
N MET A 182 -5.95 8.26 -2.22
CA MET A 182 -6.59 6.96 -2.26
C MET A 182 -7.82 6.97 -3.16
N GLU A 183 -8.65 8.01 -3.12
CA GLU A 183 -9.79 8.14 -4.03
C GLU A 183 -9.36 8.15 -5.50
N ARG A 184 -8.29 8.88 -5.84
CA ARG A 184 -7.75 8.90 -7.20
C ARG A 184 -7.18 7.55 -7.62
N LEU A 185 -6.47 6.88 -6.72
CA LEU A 185 -5.91 5.54 -6.96
C LEU A 185 -7.03 4.52 -7.20
N ILE A 186 -8.05 4.50 -6.35
CA ILE A 186 -9.21 3.61 -6.48
C ILE A 186 -9.95 3.87 -7.78
N ALA A 187 -10.22 5.13 -8.11
CA ALA A 187 -10.91 5.49 -9.35
C ALA A 187 -10.11 5.03 -10.58
N PHE A 188 -8.79 5.27 -10.57
CA PHE A 188 -7.88 4.80 -11.59
C PHE A 188 -7.95 3.27 -11.74
N SER A 189 -7.72 2.52 -10.66
CA SER A 189 -7.66 1.06 -10.69
C SER A 189 -9.00 0.40 -11.00
N ARG A 190 -10.11 0.95 -10.52
CA ARG A 190 -11.47 0.48 -10.83
C ARG A 190 -11.76 0.49 -12.32
N GLU A 191 -11.41 1.58 -13.01
CA GLU A 191 -11.59 1.68 -14.46
C GLU A 191 -10.85 0.55 -15.20
N ARG A 192 -9.62 0.23 -14.76
CA ARG A 192 -8.82 -0.86 -15.35
C ARG A 192 -9.45 -2.22 -15.03
N GLY A 193 -9.93 -2.43 -13.81
CA GLY A 193 -10.57 -3.68 -13.41
C GLY A 193 -11.80 -3.99 -14.26
N LEU A 194 -12.64 -2.98 -14.51
CA LEU A 194 -13.82 -3.11 -15.37
C LEU A 194 -13.46 -3.37 -16.85
N LYS A 195 -12.37 -2.77 -17.35
CA LYS A 195 -11.86 -3.04 -18.71
C LYS A 195 -11.27 -4.45 -18.84
N LEU A 196 -10.57 -4.93 -17.81
CA LEU A 196 -9.91 -6.24 -17.81
C LEU A 196 -10.89 -7.39 -17.64
N LYS A 197 -11.96 -7.20 -16.87
CA LYS A 197 -12.95 -8.25 -16.60
C LYS A 197 -13.40 -9.02 -17.85
N PRO A 198 -13.94 -8.39 -18.92
CA PRO A 198 -14.39 -9.13 -20.10
C PRO A 198 -13.25 -9.79 -20.90
N ILE A 199 -11.99 -9.37 -20.70
CA ILE A 199 -10.82 -9.93 -21.37
C ILE A 199 -10.35 -11.18 -20.64
N LEU A 200 -10.31 -11.14 -19.30
CA LEU A 200 -9.74 -12.19 -18.46
C LEU A 200 -10.72 -13.31 -18.10
N GLU A 201 -12.02 -13.00 -18.02
CA GLU A 201 -13.07 -13.96 -17.70
C GLU A 201 -13.09 -15.21 -18.62
N PRO A 202 -12.92 -15.10 -19.96
CA PRO A 202 -12.86 -16.29 -20.83
C PRO A 202 -11.51 -17.01 -20.81
N LEU A 203 -10.45 -16.40 -20.28
CA LEU A 203 -9.10 -16.97 -20.30
C LEU A 203 -8.91 -18.00 -19.19
N LYS A 204 -8.23 -19.10 -19.52
CA LYS A 204 -7.83 -20.11 -18.53
C LYS A 204 -6.54 -19.71 -17.84
N ASP A 205 -5.52 -19.31 -18.62
CA ASP A 205 -4.18 -18.99 -18.14
C ASP A 205 -3.62 -17.70 -18.74
N ARG A 206 -2.61 -17.15 -18.06
CA ARG A 206 -1.94 -15.89 -18.42
C ARG A 206 -1.12 -15.96 -19.71
N GLN A 207 -0.67 -17.15 -20.11
CA GLN A 207 0.29 -17.33 -21.21
C GLN A 207 -0.24 -16.90 -22.59
N ASP A 208 -1.54 -16.61 -22.70
CA ASP A 208 -2.19 -16.33 -23.96
C ASP A 208 -2.10 -14.86 -24.43
N GLN A 209 -1.64 -13.89 -23.62
CA GLN A 209 -1.52 -12.47 -24.04
C GLN A 209 -0.43 -11.66 -23.30
N GLU A 210 0.33 -10.84 -24.06
CA GLU A 210 1.10 -9.73 -23.49
C GLU A 210 0.15 -8.55 -23.19
N LEU A 211 -0.32 -8.46 -21.96
CA LEU A 211 -1.07 -7.30 -21.48
C LEU A 211 -0.08 -6.25 -20.96
N ILE A 212 0.19 -5.25 -21.80
CA ILE A 212 0.82 -4.00 -21.36
C ILE A 212 -0.29 -3.18 -20.69
N LEU A 213 -0.30 -3.18 -19.37
CA LEU A 213 -1.30 -2.46 -18.61
C LEU A 213 -0.88 -1.00 -18.48
N GLU A 214 -1.82 -0.11 -18.81
CA GLU A 214 -1.64 1.32 -18.62
C GLU A 214 -1.37 1.60 -17.14
N CYS A 215 -0.17 2.09 -16.92
CA CYS A 215 0.35 2.55 -15.66
C CYS A 215 0.19 4.09 -15.59
N ALA A 216 -0.28 4.62 -14.46
CA ALA A 216 -0.45 6.07 -14.23
C ALA A 216 0.88 6.83 -14.08
#